data_AF-A0A444HDX0-F1
#
_entry.id   AF-A0A444HDX0-F1
#
_cell.length_a   1.000
_cell.length_b   1.000
_cell.length_c   1.000
_cell.angle_alpha   90.00
_cell.angle_beta   90.00
_cell.angle_gamma   90.00
#
_symmetry.space_group_name_H-M   'P 1'
#
loop_
_entity.id
_entity.type
_entity.pdbx_description
1 polymer ?
#
loop_
_entity_poly.entity_id
_entity_poly.type
_entity_poly.pdbx_seq_one_letter_code
_entity_poly.pdbx_strand_id
1 'polypeptide(L)'
;MQKQPVQFVIPLLIKTVFLLLFLNTSNLCAQDDLVTQTKLQFTEVNNAAITDGKDLRIYNLLENFYNEVLQDEKGELSEKTVATIYELLDNDAVPNWNILFMFMTYQQHISETAAVGKQANIEFQLLATDLLVKECLKIYKKLPAVVAIYQGEAFMSAEKTDQAISIYKKLLIEKPNCVPAKIYIYMLSNDAAEKDKIFADLSKNNPNHWMVMEFLKS
;
A
#
# COMPACT_ATOMS: atom_id res chain seq x y z
N MET A 1 -9.99 19.37 19.61
CA MET A 1 -8.75 18.60 19.35
C MET A 1 -8.83 18.06 17.95
N GLN A 2 -8.14 18.70 16.99
CA GLN A 2 -7.97 18.15 15.64
C GLN A 2 -7.02 16.95 15.76
N LYS A 3 -7.53 15.74 15.52
CA LYS A 3 -6.67 14.55 15.37
C LYS A 3 -5.93 14.72 14.05
N GLN A 4 -4.60 14.82 14.09
CA GLN A 4 -3.80 14.77 12.88
C GLN A 4 -4.04 13.41 12.18
N PRO A 5 -4.22 13.37 10.86
CA PRO A 5 -4.29 12.11 10.13
C PRO A 5 -2.97 11.38 10.30
N VAL A 6 -3.06 10.10 10.67
CA VAL A 6 -1.93 9.19 10.84
C VAL A 6 -1.24 9.06 9.48
N GLN A 7 -0.07 9.66 9.34
CA GLN A 7 0.77 9.49 8.16
C GLN A 7 1.53 8.17 8.30
N PHE A 8 1.26 7.22 7.40
CA PHE A 8 2.05 5.99 7.28
C PHE A 8 3.37 6.31 6.60
N VAL A 9 4.38 6.62 7.41
CA VAL A 9 5.76 6.66 6.95
C VAL A 9 6.33 5.28 7.25
N ILE A 10 6.44 4.43 6.23
CA ILE A 10 7.31 3.25 6.31
C ILE A 10 8.68 3.77 6.75
N PRO A 11 9.26 3.28 7.86
CA PRO A 11 10.44 3.88 8.46
C PRO A 11 11.59 3.93 7.45
N LEU A 12 12.04 5.15 7.16
CA LEU A 12 13.36 5.68 6.73
C LEU A 12 14.31 4.89 5.80
N LEU A 13 14.19 3.58 5.59
CA LEU A 13 15.12 2.74 4.85
C LEU A 13 14.96 2.82 3.33
N ILE A 14 13.91 3.49 2.86
CA ILE A 14 13.71 3.84 1.44
C ILE A 14 14.31 5.24 1.14
N LYS A 15 15.01 5.90 2.08
CA LYS A 15 15.53 7.26 1.82
C LYS A 15 16.65 7.35 0.79
N THR A 16 17.32 6.26 0.44
CA THR A 16 18.49 6.31 -0.45
C THR A 16 18.24 5.76 -1.86
N VAL A 17 17.14 5.03 -2.09
CA VAL A 17 17.07 4.10 -3.24
C VAL A 17 16.15 4.55 -4.39
N PHE A 18 15.22 5.49 -4.18
CA PHE A 18 14.24 5.86 -5.22
C PHE A 18 14.40 7.28 -5.81
N LEU A 19 15.47 8.00 -5.47
CA LEU A 19 15.68 9.40 -5.86
C LEU A 19 16.01 9.63 -7.36
N LEU A 20 15.99 8.62 -8.23
CA LEU A 20 16.56 8.74 -9.59
C LEU A 20 15.67 8.37 -10.78
N LEU A 21 14.37 8.11 -10.58
CA LEU A 21 13.46 7.91 -11.71
C LEU A 21 12.41 9.03 -11.77
N PHE A 22 12.69 9.98 -12.68
CA PHE A 22 11.82 11.05 -13.19
C PHE A 22 11.76 12.38 -12.41
N LEU A 23 12.90 13.07 -12.33
CA LEU A 23 12.93 14.54 -12.14
C LEU A 23 12.67 15.23 -13.49
N ASN A 24 11.40 15.47 -13.83
CA ASN A 24 10.87 16.51 -14.73
C ASN A 24 9.34 16.38 -14.62
N THR A 25 8.60 17.23 -13.92
CA THR A 25 8.18 18.54 -14.40
C THR A 25 7.72 19.45 -13.24
N SER A 26 8.14 20.70 -13.29
CA SER A 26 7.60 21.81 -12.52
C SER A 26 6.19 22.19 -12.99
N ASN A 27 5.22 22.38 -12.08
CA ASN A 27 4.38 23.59 -12.00
C ASN A 27 3.30 23.51 -10.91
N LEU A 28 3.12 24.62 -10.17
CA LEU A 28 2.05 24.85 -9.20
C LEU A 28 0.69 25.07 -9.89
N CYS A 29 0.11 24.00 -10.45
CA CYS A 29 -1.31 23.88 -10.80
C CYS A 29 -1.73 22.39 -10.87
N ALA A 30 -1.09 21.55 -10.05
CA ALA A 30 -0.82 20.15 -10.37
C ALA A 30 -1.79 19.08 -9.83
N GLN A 31 -2.88 19.43 -9.13
CA GLN A 31 -3.74 18.40 -8.50
C GLN A 31 -4.67 17.71 -9.52
N ASP A 32 -5.48 18.48 -10.25
CA ASP A 32 -6.34 17.95 -11.33
C ASP A 32 -5.52 17.32 -12.47
N ASP A 33 -4.32 17.86 -12.69
CA ASP A 33 -3.36 17.36 -13.66
C ASP A 33 -2.81 15.99 -13.25
N LEU A 34 -2.39 15.81 -11.99
CA LEU A 34 -1.86 14.52 -11.48
C LEU A 34 -2.89 13.40 -11.56
N VAL A 35 -4.13 13.64 -11.10
CA VAL A 35 -5.18 12.61 -11.10
C VAL A 35 -5.53 12.21 -12.53
N THR A 36 -5.66 13.19 -13.43
CA THR A 36 -5.96 12.95 -14.85
C THR A 36 -4.82 12.21 -15.54
N GLN A 37 -3.57 12.65 -15.36
CA GLN A 37 -2.40 12.00 -15.94
C GLN A 37 -2.23 10.57 -15.42
N THR A 38 -2.38 10.35 -14.12
CA THR A 38 -2.31 9.00 -13.51
C THR A 38 -3.37 8.10 -14.12
N LYS A 39 -4.60 8.59 -14.27
CA LYS A 39 -5.68 7.81 -14.89
C LYS A 39 -5.37 7.44 -16.34
N LEU A 40 -4.87 8.38 -17.12
CA LEU A 40 -4.49 8.16 -18.52
C LEU A 40 -3.36 7.14 -18.59
N GLN A 41 -2.28 7.36 -17.85
CA GLN A 41 -1.13 6.47 -17.81
C GLN A 41 -1.51 5.05 -17.38
N PHE A 42 -2.30 4.90 -16.32
CA PHE A 42 -2.77 3.58 -15.85
C PHE A 42 -3.66 2.89 -16.91
N THR A 43 -4.47 3.66 -17.62
CA THR A 43 -5.29 3.13 -18.72
C THR A 43 -4.41 2.67 -19.89
N GLU A 44 -3.41 3.45 -20.26
CA GLU A 44 -2.46 3.12 -21.34
C GLU A 44 -1.67 1.86 -21.03
N VAL A 45 -1.05 1.77 -19.85
CA VAL A 45 -0.28 0.57 -19.47
C VAL A 45 -1.17 -0.66 -19.35
N ASN A 46 -2.41 -0.54 -18.87
CA ASN A 46 -3.35 -1.66 -18.80
C ASN A 46 -3.79 -2.14 -20.19
N ASN A 47 -3.94 -1.23 -21.16
CA ASN A 47 -4.31 -1.58 -22.53
C ASN A 47 -3.15 -2.22 -23.31
N ALA A 48 -1.92 -1.85 -23.00
CA ALA A 48 -0.72 -2.39 -23.62
C ALA A 48 -0.22 -3.70 -22.96
N ALA A 49 -0.70 -4.01 -21.76
CA ALA A 49 -0.18 -5.11 -20.95
C ALA A 49 -0.45 -6.50 -21.55
N ILE A 50 0.59 -7.33 -21.54
CA ILE A 50 0.42 -8.78 -21.62
C ILE A 50 -0.20 -9.24 -20.30
N THR A 51 -1.33 -9.95 -20.34
CA THR A 51 -2.01 -10.42 -19.12
C THR A 51 -2.13 -11.95 -19.11
N ASP A 52 -1.79 -12.57 -17.99
CA ASP A 52 -1.97 -14.00 -17.74
C ASP A 52 -2.33 -14.24 -16.28
N GLY A 53 -3.59 -14.62 -16.02
CA GLY A 53 -4.07 -14.90 -14.66
C GLY A 53 -3.41 -16.11 -13.98
N LYS A 54 -2.66 -16.94 -14.72
CA LYS A 54 -1.87 -18.05 -14.18
C LYS A 54 -0.44 -17.65 -13.83
N ASP A 55 0.07 -16.55 -14.39
CA ASP A 55 1.39 -16.03 -14.05
C ASP A 55 1.33 -15.24 -12.74
N LEU A 56 1.83 -15.86 -11.67
CA LEU A 56 1.78 -15.29 -10.33
C LEU A 56 3.07 -14.55 -9.94
N ARG A 57 4.00 -14.27 -10.85
CA ARG A 57 5.28 -13.62 -10.49
C ARG A 57 5.05 -12.27 -9.82
N ILE A 58 4.27 -11.40 -10.46
CA ILE A 58 3.94 -10.08 -9.92
C ILE A 58 3.06 -10.19 -8.66
N TYR A 59 2.08 -11.11 -8.65
CA TYR A 59 1.26 -11.37 -7.47
C TYR A 59 2.12 -11.76 -6.25
N ASN A 60 3.03 -12.72 -6.44
CA ASN A 60 3.91 -13.22 -5.38
C ASN A 60 4.91 -12.16 -4.94
N LEU A 61 5.37 -11.28 -5.85
CA LEU A 61 6.21 -10.15 -5.47
C LEU A 61 5.45 -9.20 -4.52
N LEU A 62 4.20 -8.87 -4.82
CA LEU A 62 3.37 -8.03 -3.94
C LEU A 62 3.07 -8.70 -2.60
N GLU A 63 2.87 -10.02 -2.57
CA GLU A 63 2.74 -10.77 -1.32
C GLU A 63 4.05 -10.81 -0.52
N ASN A 64 5.20 -10.94 -1.16
CA ASN A 64 6.51 -10.87 -0.50
C ASN A 64 6.74 -9.48 0.09
N PHE A 65 6.41 -8.42 -0.66
CA PHE A 65 6.45 -7.06 -0.15
C PHE A 65 5.58 -6.90 1.10
N TYR A 66 4.33 -7.37 1.05
CA TYR A 66 3.45 -7.38 2.23
C TYR A 66 4.10 -8.11 3.41
N ASN A 67 4.59 -9.32 3.18
CA ASN A 67 5.16 -10.16 4.23
C ASN A 67 6.38 -9.50 4.87
N GLU A 68 7.27 -8.90 4.08
CA GLU A 68 8.54 -8.34 4.53
C GLU A 68 8.40 -6.94 5.14
N VAL A 69 7.58 -6.08 4.53
CA VAL A 69 7.49 -4.65 4.92
C VAL A 69 6.38 -4.41 5.94
N LEU A 70 5.24 -5.08 5.79
CA LEU A 70 4.05 -4.78 6.59
C LEU A 70 3.79 -5.80 7.69
N GLN A 71 4.09 -7.07 7.46
CA GLN A 71 3.74 -8.16 8.38
C GLN A 71 4.91 -8.66 9.24
N ASP A 72 6.14 -8.55 8.74
CA ASP A 72 7.33 -8.93 9.50
C ASP A 72 7.62 -7.92 10.62
N GLU A 73 8.25 -8.39 11.69
CA GLU A 73 8.55 -7.54 12.83
C GLU A 73 9.45 -6.36 12.49
N LYS A 74 10.39 -6.54 11.55
CA LYS A 74 11.37 -5.51 11.16
C LYS A 74 10.81 -4.48 10.19
N GLY A 75 9.93 -4.90 9.28
CA GLY A 75 9.36 -4.04 8.24
C GLY A 75 10.36 -3.60 7.17
N GLU A 76 11.27 -4.49 6.77
CA GLU A 76 12.34 -4.20 5.82
C GLU A 76 12.30 -5.16 4.62
N LEU A 77 12.53 -4.63 3.42
CA LEU A 77 12.68 -5.48 2.24
C LEU A 77 14.01 -6.24 2.28
N SER A 78 13.95 -7.52 1.91
CA SER A 78 15.13 -8.33 1.67
C SER A 78 15.84 -7.90 0.37
N GLU A 79 17.16 -8.09 0.31
CA GLU A 79 17.95 -7.86 -0.91
C GLU A 79 17.39 -8.63 -2.11
N LYS A 80 16.87 -9.85 -1.87
CA LYS A 80 16.24 -10.69 -2.88
C LYS A 80 14.98 -10.04 -3.46
N THR A 81 14.10 -9.52 -2.61
CA THR A 81 12.86 -8.87 -3.05
C THR A 81 13.18 -7.57 -3.79
N VAL A 82 14.14 -6.79 -3.31
CA VAL A 82 14.64 -5.60 -4.00
C VAL A 82 15.17 -5.95 -5.40
N ALA A 83 16.04 -6.96 -5.51
CA ALA A 83 16.58 -7.41 -6.79
C ALA A 83 15.46 -7.87 -7.76
N THR A 84 14.46 -8.58 -7.25
CA THR A 84 13.30 -9.03 -8.04
C THR A 84 12.46 -7.85 -8.55
N ILE A 85 12.29 -6.80 -7.75
CA ILE A 85 11.61 -5.56 -8.19
C ILE A 85 12.36 -4.96 -9.37
N TYR A 86 13.68 -4.81 -9.27
CA TYR A 86 14.50 -4.25 -10.35
C TYR A 86 14.46 -5.09 -11.62
N GLU A 87 14.63 -6.42 -11.50
CA GLU A 87 14.56 -7.34 -12.63
C GLU A 87 13.23 -7.23 -13.37
N LEU A 88 12.12 -7.19 -12.63
CA LEU A 88 10.78 -7.13 -13.23
C LEU A 88 10.42 -5.74 -13.74
N LEU A 89 10.92 -4.67 -13.14
CA LEU A 89 10.70 -3.30 -13.64
C LEU A 89 11.42 -3.06 -14.98
N ASP A 90 12.59 -3.66 -15.19
CA ASP A 90 13.40 -3.50 -16.42
C ASP A 90 12.84 -4.32 -17.60
N ASN A 91 11.83 -5.17 -17.38
CA ASN A 91 11.27 -6.05 -18.40
C ASN A 91 9.73 -5.94 -18.46
N ASP A 92 9.24 -4.99 -19.26
CA ASP A 92 7.80 -4.75 -19.47
C ASP A 92 7.08 -5.85 -20.27
N ALA A 93 7.82 -6.80 -20.86
CA ALA A 93 7.26 -7.95 -21.55
C ALA A 93 6.80 -9.09 -20.60
N VAL A 94 7.05 -8.96 -19.30
CA VAL A 94 6.54 -9.89 -18.29
C VAL A 94 5.01 -9.77 -18.20
N PRO A 95 4.24 -10.88 -18.24
CA PRO A 95 2.81 -10.85 -17.97
C PRO A 95 2.48 -10.15 -16.65
N ASN A 96 1.43 -9.33 -16.69
CA ASN A 96 0.90 -8.58 -15.56
C ASN A 96 1.84 -7.48 -15.04
N TRP A 97 2.87 -7.09 -15.81
CA TRP A 97 3.81 -6.02 -15.45
C TRP A 97 3.13 -4.70 -15.10
N ASN A 98 2.01 -4.38 -15.75
CA ASN A 98 1.19 -3.20 -15.46
C ASN A 98 0.79 -3.10 -13.99
N ILE A 99 0.53 -4.22 -13.30
CA ILE A 99 0.21 -4.22 -11.86
C ILE A 99 1.43 -3.75 -11.05
N LEU A 100 2.63 -4.20 -11.39
CA LEU A 100 3.86 -3.76 -10.72
C LEU A 100 4.10 -2.27 -11.00
N PHE A 101 3.96 -1.83 -12.25
CA PHE A 101 4.08 -0.43 -12.61
C PHE A 101 3.14 0.47 -11.80
N MET A 102 1.85 0.12 -11.73
CA MET A 102 0.85 0.87 -10.97
C MET A 102 1.15 0.89 -9.48
N PHE A 103 1.56 -0.26 -8.91
CA PHE A 103 1.97 -0.38 -7.52
C PHE A 103 3.18 0.51 -7.20
N MET A 104 4.21 0.49 -8.04
CA MET A 104 5.41 1.30 -7.85
C MET A 104 5.14 2.79 -8.02
N THR A 105 4.26 3.17 -8.96
CA THR A 105 3.82 4.57 -9.13
C THR A 105 3.14 5.09 -7.85
N TYR A 106 2.27 4.28 -7.25
CA TYR A 106 1.65 4.63 -5.97
C TYR A 106 2.70 4.76 -4.85
N GLN A 107 3.60 3.77 -4.71
CA GLN A 107 4.66 3.79 -3.69
C GLN A 107 5.58 4.99 -3.81
N GLN A 108 5.95 5.38 -5.04
CA GLN A 108 6.76 6.56 -5.29
C GLN A 108 6.07 7.82 -4.80
N HIS A 109 4.79 8.03 -5.16
CA HIS A 109 4.03 9.20 -4.73
C HIS A 109 3.93 9.32 -3.20
N ILE A 110 3.64 8.21 -2.52
CA ILE A 110 3.58 8.19 -1.04
C ILE A 110 4.96 8.51 -0.44
N SER A 111 6.03 7.93 -0.99
CA SER A 111 7.39 8.14 -0.49
C SER A 111 7.87 9.59 -0.66
N GLU A 112 7.62 10.18 -1.83
CA GLU A 112 8.03 11.56 -2.14
C GLU A 112 7.29 12.58 -1.27
N THR A 113 6.00 12.38 -1.04
CA THR A 113 5.20 13.28 -0.20
C THR A 113 5.59 13.17 1.27
N ALA A 114 5.82 11.96 1.77
CA ALA A 114 6.35 11.73 3.12
C ALA A 114 7.74 12.34 3.33
N ALA A 115 8.63 12.26 2.34
CA ALA A 115 9.98 12.82 2.42
C ALA A 115 10.01 14.34 2.66
N VAL A 116 8.98 15.06 2.20
CA VAL A 116 8.81 16.51 2.42
C VAL A 116 7.81 16.83 3.54
N GLY A 117 7.40 15.84 4.34
CA GLY A 117 6.49 16.00 5.48
C GLY A 117 5.06 16.38 5.08
N LYS A 118 4.66 16.13 3.84
CA LYS A 118 3.31 16.44 3.33
C LYS A 118 2.45 15.19 3.31
N GLN A 119 1.14 15.40 3.39
CA GLN A 119 0.19 14.33 3.12
C GLN A 119 0.11 14.09 1.62
N ALA A 120 0.02 12.81 1.25
CA ALA A 120 -0.23 12.40 -0.13
C ALA A 120 -1.61 12.88 -0.60
N ASN A 121 -1.73 13.15 -1.90
CA ASN A 121 -2.99 13.64 -2.47
C ASN A 121 -4.10 12.58 -2.33
N ILE A 122 -5.19 12.91 -1.63
CA ILE A 122 -6.27 11.97 -1.31
C ILE A 122 -6.95 11.44 -2.58
N GLU A 123 -7.21 12.31 -3.57
CA GLU A 123 -7.87 11.91 -4.82
C GLU A 123 -7.00 10.96 -5.64
N PHE A 124 -5.70 11.23 -5.71
CA PHE A 124 -4.72 10.33 -6.29
C PHE A 124 -4.72 8.98 -5.57
N GLN A 125 -4.66 8.97 -4.24
CA GLN A 125 -4.64 7.73 -3.46
C GLN A 125 -5.88 6.87 -3.72
N LEU A 126 -7.07 7.49 -3.70
CA LEU A 126 -8.33 6.82 -3.97
C LEU A 126 -8.38 6.27 -5.40
N LEU A 127 -7.97 7.07 -6.39
CA LEU A 127 -7.97 6.67 -7.79
C LEU A 127 -6.98 5.53 -8.05
N ALA A 128 -5.73 5.70 -7.64
CA ALA A 128 -4.65 4.77 -7.93
C ALA A 128 -4.91 3.40 -7.29
N THR A 129 -5.35 3.39 -6.03
CA THR A 129 -5.68 2.14 -5.33
C THR A 129 -6.93 1.46 -5.91
N ASP A 130 -7.97 2.21 -6.28
CA ASP A 130 -9.15 1.65 -6.94
C ASP A 130 -8.81 1.01 -8.29
N LEU A 131 -8.02 1.68 -9.13
CA LEU A 131 -7.56 1.13 -10.40
C LEU A 131 -6.69 -0.12 -10.20
N LEU A 132 -5.76 -0.09 -9.25
CA LEU A 132 -4.88 -1.23 -8.95
C LEU A 132 -5.68 -2.44 -8.43
N VAL A 133 -6.65 -2.22 -7.54
CA VAL A 133 -7.56 -3.26 -7.03
C VAL A 133 -8.36 -3.88 -8.17
N LYS A 134 -8.94 -3.05 -9.05
CA LYS A 134 -9.71 -3.53 -10.21
C LYS A 134 -8.86 -4.39 -11.12
N GLU A 135 -7.62 -4.00 -11.41
CA GLU A 135 -6.75 -4.76 -12.29
C GLU A 135 -6.30 -6.08 -11.65
N CYS A 136 -5.96 -6.09 -10.36
CA CYS A 136 -5.65 -7.31 -9.61
C CYS A 136 -6.82 -8.31 -9.63
N LEU A 137 -8.04 -7.82 -9.35
CA LEU A 137 -9.24 -8.67 -9.35
C LEU A 137 -9.61 -9.14 -10.76
N LYS A 138 -9.38 -8.31 -11.79
CA LYS A 138 -9.61 -8.69 -13.19
C LYS A 138 -8.69 -9.84 -13.60
N ILE A 139 -7.40 -9.77 -13.28
CA ILE A 139 -6.39 -10.74 -13.71
C ILE A 139 -6.36 -11.97 -12.80
N TYR A 140 -6.16 -11.79 -11.49
CA TYR A 140 -5.91 -12.89 -10.55
C TYR A 140 -7.17 -13.45 -9.88
N LYS A 141 -8.31 -12.75 -9.95
CA LYS A 141 -9.53 -13.06 -9.18
C LYS A 141 -9.32 -13.06 -7.66
N LYS A 142 -8.23 -12.47 -7.19
CA LYS A 142 -7.87 -12.29 -5.78
C LYS A 142 -7.04 -11.00 -5.63
N LEU A 143 -7.02 -10.45 -4.42
CA LEU A 143 -6.34 -9.20 -4.12
C LEU A 143 -5.08 -9.48 -3.30
N PRO A 144 -3.89 -8.99 -3.70
CA PRO A 144 -2.72 -9.02 -2.82
C PRO A 144 -2.96 -8.23 -1.54
N ALA A 145 -2.46 -8.71 -0.40
CA ALA A 145 -2.70 -8.09 0.90
C ALA A 145 -2.17 -6.66 0.99
N VAL A 146 -0.99 -6.38 0.41
CA VAL A 146 -0.44 -5.01 0.37
C VAL A 146 -1.39 -4.05 -0.35
N VAL A 147 -2.04 -4.50 -1.43
CA VAL A 147 -2.98 -3.67 -2.20
C VAL A 147 -4.26 -3.42 -1.40
N ALA A 148 -4.76 -4.43 -0.67
CA ALA A 148 -5.89 -4.26 0.24
C ALA A 148 -5.56 -3.27 1.37
N ILE A 149 -4.35 -3.35 1.93
CA ILE A 149 -3.88 -2.41 2.95
C ILE A 149 -3.87 -0.98 2.41
N TYR A 150 -3.26 -0.73 1.25
CA TYR A 150 -3.19 0.62 0.67
C TYR A 150 -4.56 1.17 0.27
N GLN A 151 -5.49 0.33 -0.19
CA GLN A 151 -6.86 0.76 -0.42
C GLN A 151 -7.54 1.21 0.89
N GLY A 152 -7.32 0.47 1.98
CA GLY A 152 -7.78 0.85 3.31
C GLY A 152 -7.19 2.19 3.76
N GLU A 153 -5.88 2.39 3.58
CA GLU A 153 -5.17 3.64 3.93
C GLU A 153 -5.65 4.83 3.10
N ALA A 154 -5.95 4.62 1.82
CA ALA A 154 -6.55 5.63 0.96
C ALA A 154 -7.94 6.04 1.46
N PHE A 155 -8.77 5.08 1.91
CA PHE A 155 -10.05 5.38 2.54
C PHE A 155 -9.89 6.10 3.88
N MET A 156 -8.91 5.71 4.70
CA MET A 156 -8.60 6.41 5.96
C MET A 156 -8.20 7.86 5.70
N SER A 157 -7.33 8.10 4.72
CA SER A 157 -6.90 9.45 4.32
C SER A 157 -8.06 10.32 3.84
N ALA A 158 -9.10 9.69 3.28
CA ALA A 158 -10.32 10.34 2.84
C ALA A 158 -11.43 10.41 3.92
N GLU A 159 -11.11 10.08 5.18
CA GLU A 159 -12.06 10.01 6.30
C GLU A 159 -13.24 9.04 6.07
N LYS A 160 -13.07 8.06 5.18
CA LYS A 160 -14.05 7.01 4.84
C LYS A 160 -13.88 5.79 5.75
N THR A 161 -14.02 6.01 7.05
CA THR A 161 -13.74 5.02 8.11
C THR A 161 -14.44 3.68 7.91
N ASP A 162 -15.74 3.68 7.60
CA ASP A 162 -16.50 2.44 7.42
C ASP A 162 -16.00 1.60 6.25
N GLN A 163 -15.58 2.27 5.16
CA GLN A 163 -15.02 1.61 3.98
C GLN A 163 -13.65 1.00 4.31
N ALA A 164 -12.79 1.73 5.03
CA ALA A 164 -11.51 1.23 5.49
C ALA A 164 -11.68 0.00 6.41
N ILE A 165 -12.54 0.08 7.44
CA ILE A 165 -12.82 -1.04 8.35
C ILE A 165 -13.34 -2.25 7.57
N SER A 166 -14.23 -2.06 6.59
CA SER A 166 -14.76 -3.14 5.76
C SER A 166 -13.66 -3.88 4.98
N ILE A 167 -12.70 -3.15 4.41
CA ILE A 167 -11.54 -3.73 3.73
C ILE A 167 -10.68 -4.56 4.70
N TYR A 168 -10.34 -4.02 5.87
CA TYR A 168 -9.51 -4.72 6.85
C TYR A 168 -10.21 -5.95 7.44
N LYS A 169 -11.52 -5.87 7.71
CA LYS A 169 -12.29 -7.03 8.17
C LYS A 169 -12.33 -8.15 7.14
N LYS A 170 -12.48 -7.83 5.85
CA LYS A 170 -12.37 -8.82 4.77
C LYS A 170 -10.97 -9.44 4.71
N LEU A 171 -9.93 -8.62 4.80
CA LEU A 171 -8.54 -9.11 4.83
C LEU A 171 -8.30 -10.06 6.02
N LEU A 172 -8.88 -9.80 7.19
CA LEU A 172 -8.78 -10.68 8.35
C LEU A 172 -9.54 -12.00 8.21
N ILE A 173 -10.53 -12.11 7.32
CA ILE A 173 -11.16 -13.40 7.00
C ILE A 173 -10.15 -14.30 6.28
N GLU A 174 -9.38 -13.74 5.34
CA GLU A 174 -8.39 -14.48 4.55
C GLU A 174 -7.06 -14.67 5.28
N LYS A 175 -6.64 -13.65 6.06
CA LYS A 175 -5.39 -13.61 6.81
C LYS A 175 -5.66 -13.19 8.27
N PRO A 176 -6.16 -14.10 9.13
CA PRO A 176 -6.53 -13.79 10.52
C PRO A 176 -5.41 -13.20 11.39
N ASN A 177 -4.15 -13.41 11.00
CA ASN A 177 -2.97 -12.90 11.70
C ASN A 177 -2.36 -11.63 11.09
N CYS A 178 -3.06 -10.97 10.16
CA CYS A 178 -2.59 -9.73 9.56
C CYS A 178 -2.47 -8.63 10.63
N VAL A 179 -1.23 -8.28 10.99
CA VAL A 179 -0.93 -7.28 12.02
C VAL A 179 -1.39 -5.88 11.59
N PRO A 180 -1.07 -5.39 10.38
CA PRO A 180 -1.55 -4.08 9.91
C PRO A 180 -3.07 -3.92 10.00
N ALA A 181 -3.84 -4.91 9.51
CA ALA A 181 -5.29 -4.85 9.52
C ALA A 181 -5.87 -4.79 10.94
N LYS A 182 -5.30 -5.55 11.89
CA LYS A 182 -5.69 -5.47 13.31
C LYS A 182 -5.42 -4.08 13.89
N ILE A 183 -4.23 -3.54 13.64
CA ILE A 183 -3.85 -2.20 14.12
C ILE A 183 -4.79 -1.14 13.56
N TYR A 184 -5.08 -1.17 12.26
CA TYR A 184 -5.99 -0.20 11.67
C TYR A 184 -7.41 -0.32 12.20
N ILE A 185 -7.93 -1.52 12.42
CA ILE A 185 -9.23 -1.69 13.09
C ILE A 185 -9.17 -1.13 14.51
N TYR A 186 -8.11 -1.38 15.28
CA TYR A 186 -7.95 -0.81 16.62
C TYR A 186 -7.98 0.73 16.62
N MET A 187 -7.32 1.35 15.63
CA MET A 187 -7.25 2.81 15.50
C MET A 187 -8.58 3.43 15.08
N LEU A 188 -9.33 2.75 14.22
CA LEU A 188 -10.56 3.25 13.62
C LEU A 188 -11.83 2.89 14.40
N SER A 189 -11.82 1.79 15.16
CA SER A 189 -12.99 1.31 15.88
C SER A 189 -13.34 2.23 17.05
N ASN A 190 -14.65 2.38 17.28
CA ASN A 190 -15.20 3.04 18.47
C ASN A 190 -15.64 2.01 19.54
N ASP A 191 -15.57 0.71 19.25
CA ASP A 191 -15.93 -0.36 20.19
C ASP A 191 -14.75 -0.67 21.11
N ALA A 192 -14.88 -0.31 22.40
CA ALA A 192 -13.86 -0.55 23.40
C ALA A 192 -13.53 -2.05 23.57
N ALA A 193 -14.51 -2.95 23.48
CA ALA A 193 -14.28 -4.38 23.64
C ALA A 193 -13.51 -4.96 22.44
N GLU A 194 -13.80 -4.48 21.21
CA GLU A 194 -13.03 -4.85 20.01
C GLU A 194 -11.57 -4.37 20.13
N LYS A 195 -11.38 -3.14 20.61
CA LYS A 195 -10.05 -2.56 20.82
C LYS A 195 -9.23 -3.32 21.87
N ASP A 196 -9.83 -3.61 23.03
CA ASP A 196 -9.16 -4.35 24.10
C ASP A 196 -8.75 -5.75 23.65
N LYS A 197 -9.61 -6.43 22.89
CA LYS A 197 -9.31 -7.74 22.31
C LYS A 197 -8.13 -7.68 21.35
N ILE A 198 -8.13 -6.71 20.44
CA ILE A 198 -7.04 -6.54 19.46
C ILE A 198 -5.73 -6.17 20.16
N PHE A 199 -5.79 -5.24 21.12
CA PHE A 199 -4.62 -4.83 21.89
C PHE A 199 -4.00 -5.99 22.66
N ALA A 200 -4.82 -6.80 23.34
CA ALA A 200 -4.36 -7.96 24.08
C ALA A 200 -3.72 -9.02 23.16
N ASP A 201 -4.31 -9.26 21.99
CA ASP A 201 -3.77 -10.18 20.98
C ASP A 201 -2.41 -9.70 20.44
N LEU A 202 -2.34 -8.46 19.96
CA LEU A 202 -1.11 -7.88 19.39
C LEU A 202 0.02 -7.74 20.42
N SER A 203 -0.31 -7.31 21.64
CA SER A 203 0.68 -7.18 22.72
C SER A 203 1.27 -8.52 23.14
N LYS A 204 0.50 -9.61 23.00
CA LYS A 204 0.97 -10.96 23.34
C LYS A 204 1.73 -11.62 22.19
N ASN A 205 1.21 -11.53 20.98
CA ASN A 205 1.67 -12.35 19.85
C ASN A 205 2.65 -11.61 18.93
N ASN A 206 2.63 -10.27 18.93
CA ASN A 206 3.47 -9.43 18.07
C ASN A 206 4.11 -8.26 18.85
N PRO A 207 4.66 -8.47 20.07
CA PRO A 207 5.09 -7.37 20.92
C PRO A 207 6.23 -6.52 20.32
N ASN A 208 7.01 -7.09 19.41
CA ASN A 208 8.18 -6.42 18.81
C ASN A 208 7.92 -5.93 17.38
N HIS A 209 6.72 -6.16 16.85
CA HIS A 209 6.39 -5.73 15.50
C HIS A 209 6.43 -4.21 15.40
N TRP A 210 7.09 -3.67 14.37
CA TRP A 210 7.33 -2.23 14.24
C TRP A 210 6.04 -1.40 14.37
N MET A 211 4.95 -1.78 13.71
CA MET A 211 3.65 -1.10 13.87
C MET A 211 3.07 -1.19 15.30
N VAL A 212 3.26 -2.31 16.01
CA VAL A 212 2.79 -2.43 17.40
C VAL A 212 3.56 -1.47 18.30
N MET A 213 4.87 -1.40 18.11
CA MET A 213 5.73 -0.46 18.83
C MET A 213 5.34 1.00 18.54
N GLU A 214 5.10 1.32 17.26
CA GLU A 214 4.78 2.67 16.81
C GLU A 214 3.37 3.13 17.23
N PHE A 215 2.35 2.28 17.16
CA PHE A 215 0.96 2.73 17.31
C PHE A 215 0.30 2.35 18.63
N LEU A 216 0.82 1.35 19.35
CA LEU A 216 0.20 0.86 20.59
C LEU A 216 1.04 1.15 21.84
N LYS A 217 2.33 1.45 21.70
CA LYS A 217 3.26 1.67 22.83
C LYS A 217 3.84 3.08 22.89
N SER A 218 3.58 3.91 21.88
CA SER A 218 4.00 5.32 21.81
C SER A 218 3.17 6.23 22.72
#